data_AF-A0AAU9TNX3-F1
#
_entry.id   AF-A0AAU9TNX3-F1
#
_cell.length_a   1.000
_cell.length_b   1.000
_cell.length_c   1.000
_cell.angle_alpha   90.00
_cell.angle_beta   90.00
_cell.angle_gamma   90.00
#
_symmetry.space_group_name_H-M   'P 1'
#
loop_
_entity.id
_entity.type
_entity.pdbx_description
1 polymer ?
#
loop_
_entity_poly.entity_id
_entity_poly.type
_entity_poly.pdbx_seq_one_letter_code
_entity_poly.pdbx_strand_id
1 'polypeptide(L)'
;MNKKDLSPRVARWWTFLQDLEFEIVYKKGRHISHVDFLSRNSVKSQKPVNLYKNMSKVVNLVEGQSWLEMAQKNYPDVQNLISHVLSGELDENQYIFKDGLLFYEIQPDKPKLYIPKGFRFSLLKLYHDENSHVGRDKTLKKIREHFWFPIHRKFIRR
;
A
#
# COMPACT_ATOMS: atom_id res chain seq x y z
N MET A 1 -26.92 37.50 -9.53
CA MET A 1 -26.40 36.36 -8.74
C MET A 1 -25.30 35.70 -9.56
N ASN A 2 -24.03 35.91 -9.20
CA ASN A 2 -22.89 35.48 -10.01
C ASN A 2 -22.75 33.96 -9.94
N LYS A 3 -23.04 33.25 -11.05
CA LYS A 3 -23.01 31.79 -11.12
C LYS A 3 -21.54 31.34 -11.03
N LYS A 4 -21.14 30.81 -9.88
CA LYS A 4 -19.89 30.06 -9.76
C LYS A 4 -20.00 28.84 -10.69
N ASP A 5 -19.04 28.67 -11.58
CA ASP A 5 -19.03 27.54 -12.52
C ASP A 5 -19.16 26.22 -11.77
N LEU A 6 -20.25 25.50 -12.03
CA LEU A 6 -20.45 24.17 -11.49
C LEU A 6 -19.40 23.24 -12.11
N SER A 7 -18.72 22.45 -11.27
CA SER A 7 -17.80 21.44 -11.81
C SER A 7 -18.56 20.52 -12.79
N PRO A 8 -17.92 20.02 -13.87
CA PRO A 8 -18.60 19.18 -14.86
C PRO A 8 -19.29 17.94 -14.28
N ARG A 9 -18.80 17.44 -13.14
CA ARG A 9 -19.43 16.33 -12.41
C ARG A 9 -20.75 16.77 -11.77
N VAL A 10 -20.76 17.92 -11.10
CA VAL A 10 -21.98 18.45 -10.44
C VAL A 10 -23.03 18.82 -11.50
N ALA A 11 -22.61 19.41 -12.62
CA ALA A 11 -23.52 19.73 -13.73
C ALA A 11 -24.24 18.48 -14.26
N ARG A 12 -23.54 17.36 -14.45
CA ARG A 12 -24.17 16.09 -14.89
C ARG A 12 -25.22 15.58 -13.91
N TRP A 13 -24.91 15.55 -12.61
CA TRP A 13 -25.88 15.15 -11.59
C TRP A 13 -27.05 16.12 -11.53
N TRP A 14 -26.81 17.43 -11.70
CA TRP A 14 -27.85 18.44 -11.72
C TRP A 14 -28.80 18.28 -12.92
N THR A 15 -28.30 17.94 -14.10
CA THR A 15 -29.14 17.60 -15.26
C THR A 15 -29.97 16.35 -14.98
N PHE A 16 -29.34 15.29 -14.46
CA PHE A 16 -30.04 14.04 -14.15
C PHE A 16 -31.17 14.21 -13.13
N LEU A 17 -30.94 15.01 -12.08
CA LEU A 17 -31.94 15.24 -11.03
C LEU A 17 -33.11 16.11 -11.51
N GLN A 18 -32.93 16.96 -12.53
CA GLN A 18 -34.03 17.77 -13.07
C GLN A 18 -35.11 16.93 -13.76
N ASP A 19 -34.77 15.72 -14.22
CA ASP A 19 -35.72 14.79 -14.84
C ASP A 19 -36.54 14.00 -13.81
N LEU A 20 -36.26 14.18 -12.50
CA LEU A 20 -36.93 13.46 -11.42
C LEU A 20 -37.81 14.42 -10.61
N GLU A 21 -39.00 13.94 -10.23
CA GLU A 21 -39.80 14.59 -9.19
C GLU A 21 -39.32 14.11 -7.83
N PHE A 22 -38.76 15.02 -7.03
CA PHE A 22 -38.29 14.70 -5.68
C PHE A 22 -38.52 15.83 -4.69
N GLU A 23 -38.63 15.46 -3.42
CA GLU A 23 -38.71 16.39 -2.30
C GLU A 23 -37.43 16.30 -1.46
N ILE A 24 -36.88 17.45 -1.06
CA ILE A 24 -35.73 17.51 -0.17
C ILE A 24 -36.24 17.59 1.28
N VAL A 25 -36.21 16.45 1.97
CA VAL A 25 -36.60 16.38 3.39
C VAL A 25 -35.36 16.33 4.28
N TYR A 26 -35.24 17.30 5.20
CA TYR A 26 -34.18 17.28 6.21
C TYR A 26 -34.39 16.13 7.21
N LYS A 27 -33.38 15.28 7.38
CA LYS A 27 -33.31 14.30 8.47
C LYS A 27 -32.12 14.60 9.37
N LYS A 28 -32.39 14.82 10.67
CA LYS A 28 -31.35 15.04 11.67
C LYS A 28 -30.43 13.82 11.74
N GLY A 29 -29.12 14.05 11.77
CA GLY A 29 -28.09 12.99 11.71
C GLY A 29 -28.28 11.82 12.69
N ARG A 30 -28.87 12.07 13.87
CA ARG A 30 -29.18 11.03 14.87
C ARG A 30 -30.17 9.96 14.36
N HIS A 31 -31.01 10.29 13.37
CA HIS A 31 -32.04 9.40 12.82
C HIS A 31 -31.59 8.63 11.57
N ILE A 32 -30.38 8.90 11.07
CA ILE A 32 -29.78 8.25 9.89
C ILE A 32 -28.51 7.48 10.24
N SER A 33 -28.45 6.94 11.46
CA SER A 33 -27.28 6.19 11.96
C SER A 33 -26.90 4.99 11.07
N HIS A 34 -27.87 4.42 10.35
CA HIS A 34 -27.66 3.31 9.41
C HIS A 34 -26.87 3.73 8.17
N VAL A 35 -27.09 4.93 7.64
CA VAL A 35 -26.42 5.44 6.42
C VAL A 35 -24.91 5.54 6.64
N ASP A 36 -24.53 5.97 7.84
CA ASP A 36 -23.14 6.15 8.24
C ASP A 36 -22.61 4.96 9.08
N PHE A 37 -23.33 3.85 9.18
CA PHE A 37 -22.96 2.77 10.11
C PHE A 37 -21.55 2.22 9.82
N LEU A 38 -21.23 2.01 8.54
CA LEU A 38 -19.91 1.50 8.13
C LEU A 38 -18.78 2.53 8.26
N SER A 39 -19.07 3.83 8.15
CA SER A 39 -18.07 4.90 8.30
C SER A 39 -17.81 5.26 9.77
N ARG A 40 -18.85 5.20 10.61
CA ARG A 40 -18.80 5.56 12.05
C ARG A 40 -18.49 4.38 12.95
N ASN A 41 -18.82 3.16 12.53
CA ASN A 41 -18.52 1.94 13.24
C ASN A 41 -17.49 1.13 12.45
N SER A 42 -16.35 1.75 12.14
CA SER A 42 -15.21 1.00 11.62
C SER A 42 -14.91 -0.11 12.63
N VAL A 43 -14.82 -1.35 12.14
CA VAL A 43 -14.46 -2.49 12.99
C VAL A 43 -13.21 -2.06 13.74
N LYS A 44 -13.32 -1.86 15.07
CA LYS A 44 -12.19 -1.49 15.92
C LYS A 44 -11.09 -2.45 15.52
N SER A 45 -10.03 -1.90 14.90
CA SER A 45 -8.95 -2.69 14.32
C SER A 45 -8.70 -3.83 15.27
N GLN A 46 -9.09 -5.04 14.87
CA GLN A 46 -8.78 -6.22 15.66
C GLN A 46 -7.30 -6.06 15.99
N LYS A 47 -6.95 -6.10 17.29
CA LYS A 47 -5.55 -6.08 17.76
C LYS A 47 -4.75 -6.81 16.71
N PRO A 48 -3.74 -6.17 16.08
CA PRO A 48 -3.25 -6.54 14.76
C PRO A 48 -3.31 -8.05 14.64
N VAL A 49 -4.34 -8.57 13.94
CA VAL A 49 -4.52 -10.02 13.76
C VAL A 49 -3.17 -10.47 13.28
N ASN A 50 -2.45 -11.20 14.16
CA ASN A 50 -1.01 -11.37 14.11
C ASN A 50 -0.52 -11.10 12.70
N LEU A 51 -0.03 -9.88 12.42
CA LEU A 51 0.35 -9.53 11.06
C LEU A 51 1.44 -10.51 10.60
N TYR A 52 2.17 -11.08 11.56
CA TYR A 52 3.07 -12.24 11.46
C TYR A 52 2.43 -13.55 11.00
N LYS A 53 1.14 -13.80 11.24
CA LYS A 53 0.40 -15.02 10.84
C LYS A 53 -0.17 -14.93 9.42
N ASN A 54 -0.36 -13.71 8.91
CA ASN A 54 -0.65 -13.45 7.49
C ASN A 54 0.64 -13.15 6.71
N MET A 55 1.62 -12.48 7.32
CA MET A 55 3.00 -12.43 6.81
C MET A 55 3.65 -13.79 6.82
N SER A 56 3.33 -14.73 7.70
CA SER A 56 3.82 -16.11 7.55
C SER A 56 3.22 -16.77 6.33
N LYS A 57 2.08 -16.30 5.81
CA LYS A 57 1.56 -16.73 4.50
C LYS A 57 2.25 -16.04 3.32
N VAL A 58 2.69 -14.79 3.52
CA VAL A 58 3.50 -14.08 2.50
C VAL A 58 4.92 -14.63 2.51
N VAL A 59 5.57 -14.75 3.67
CA VAL A 59 6.97 -15.14 3.91
C VAL A 59 7.18 -16.66 3.89
N ASN A 60 6.22 -17.48 4.35
CA ASN A 60 6.28 -18.95 4.21
C ASN A 60 5.42 -19.41 3.03
N LEU A 61 5.84 -19.07 1.81
CA LEU A 61 5.59 -19.93 0.67
C LEU A 61 6.86 -20.76 0.49
N VAL A 62 6.79 -22.02 0.95
CA VAL A 62 7.82 -23.08 0.86
C VAL A 62 8.86 -23.08 1.98
N GLU A 63 8.82 -24.13 2.79
CA GLU A 63 9.89 -24.51 3.72
C GLU A 63 11.21 -24.66 2.93
N GLY A 64 12.16 -23.75 3.15
CA GLY A 64 13.53 -23.89 2.67
C GLY A 64 14.12 -22.66 1.97
N GLN A 65 13.30 -21.85 1.30
CA GLN A 65 13.69 -20.53 0.75
C GLN A 65 12.47 -19.62 0.73
N SER A 66 12.57 -18.43 1.32
CA SER A 66 11.51 -17.43 1.19
C SER A 66 11.29 -17.16 -0.31
N TRP A 67 10.05 -17.09 -0.79
CA TRP A 67 9.75 -16.64 -2.17
C TRP A 67 10.50 -15.36 -2.56
N LEU A 68 10.86 -14.53 -1.56
CA LEU A 68 11.62 -13.32 -1.73
C LEU A 68 13.10 -13.58 -2.07
N GLU A 69 13.72 -14.63 -1.51
CA GLU A 69 15.07 -15.07 -1.90
C GLU A 69 15.07 -15.50 -3.36
N MET A 70 14.10 -16.34 -3.76
CA MET A 70 13.91 -16.75 -5.15
C MET A 70 13.65 -15.54 -6.05
N ALA A 71 12.84 -14.59 -5.60
CA ALA A 71 12.57 -13.34 -6.30
C ALA A 71 13.84 -12.51 -6.47
N GLN A 72 14.66 -12.32 -5.44
CA GLN A 72 15.90 -11.55 -5.54
C GLN A 72 16.95 -12.26 -6.40
N LYS A 73 16.98 -13.60 -6.38
CA LYS A 73 17.85 -14.43 -7.22
C LYS A 73 17.53 -14.34 -8.70
N ASN A 74 16.25 -14.30 -9.05
CA ASN A 74 15.78 -14.29 -10.44
C ASN A 74 15.78 -12.91 -11.10
N TYR A 75 16.09 -11.84 -10.37
CA TYR A 75 16.02 -10.46 -10.87
C TYR A 75 17.43 -9.89 -11.11
N PRO A 76 17.85 -9.69 -12.37
CA PRO A 76 19.21 -9.25 -12.71
C PRO A 76 19.62 -7.92 -12.07
N ASP A 77 18.68 -6.99 -11.93
CA ASP A 77 18.90 -5.70 -11.26
C ASP A 77 19.26 -5.87 -9.78
N VAL A 78 18.64 -6.84 -9.12
CA VAL A 78 18.92 -7.15 -7.72
C VAL A 78 20.22 -7.93 -7.57
N GLN A 79 20.52 -8.86 -8.49
CA GLN A 79 21.80 -9.57 -8.52
C GLN A 79 22.98 -8.61 -8.72
N ASN A 80 22.83 -7.62 -9.60
CA ASN A 80 23.84 -6.58 -9.80
C ASN A 80 24.04 -5.75 -8.51
N LEU A 81 22.95 -5.39 -7.82
CA LEU A 81 23.06 -4.70 -6.53
C LEU A 81 23.80 -5.56 -5.50
N ILE A 82 23.47 -6.86 -5.40
CA ILE A 82 24.15 -7.79 -4.50
C ILE A 82 25.63 -7.89 -4.84
N SER A 83 26.01 -8.00 -6.12
CA SER A 83 27.42 -8.06 -6.51
C SER A 83 28.17 -6.79 -6.13
N HIS A 84 27.55 -5.62 -6.30
CA HIS A 84 28.16 -4.34 -5.91
C HIS A 84 28.27 -4.16 -4.39
N VAL A 85 27.33 -4.72 -3.61
CA VAL A 85 27.43 -4.77 -2.15
C VAL A 85 28.58 -5.68 -1.72
N LEU A 86 28.69 -6.86 -2.33
CA LEU A 86 29.75 -7.83 -2.01
C LEU A 86 31.14 -7.36 -2.46
N SER A 87 31.24 -6.55 -3.52
CA SER A 87 32.50 -5.97 -4.00
C SER A 87 32.97 -4.75 -3.20
N GLY A 88 32.13 -4.21 -2.30
CA GLY A 88 32.43 -2.99 -1.55
C GLY A 88 32.33 -1.71 -2.37
N GLU A 89 31.71 -1.76 -3.55
CA GLU A 89 31.51 -0.60 -4.44
C GLU A 89 30.30 0.26 -4.04
N LEU A 90 29.42 -0.27 -3.19
CA LEU A 90 28.29 0.44 -2.63
C LEU A 90 28.54 0.81 -1.17
N ASP A 91 27.95 1.94 -0.78
CA ASP A 91 27.96 2.42 0.61
C ASP A 91 27.34 1.35 1.53
N GLU A 92 28.19 0.71 2.33
CA GLU A 92 27.84 -0.37 3.28
C GLU A 92 26.74 0.07 4.26
N ASN A 93 26.60 1.39 4.46
CA ASN A 93 25.60 1.98 5.35
C ASN A 93 24.18 2.01 4.75
N GLN A 94 24.00 1.64 3.48
CA GLN A 94 22.70 1.72 2.80
C GLN A 94 22.19 0.37 2.31
N TYR A 95 23.06 -0.50 1.82
CA TYR A 95 22.67 -1.82 1.29
C TYR A 95 23.37 -2.92 2.06
N ILE A 96 22.57 -3.81 2.65
CA ILE A 96 23.07 -4.91 3.50
C ILE A 96 22.64 -6.22 2.86
N PHE A 97 23.60 -7.09 2.56
CA PHE A 97 23.32 -8.45 2.12
C PHE A 97 23.55 -9.41 3.29
N LYS A 98 22.48 -10.04 3.78
CA LYS A 98 22.52 -10.94 4.95
C LYS A 98 21.52 -12.09 4.77
N ASP A 99 21.90 -13.29 5.17
CA ASP A 99 21.04 -14.49 5.15
C ASP A 99 20.42 -14.76 3.77
N GLY A 100 21.17 -14.48 2.69
CA GLY A 100 20.70 -14.67 1.30
C GLY A 100 19.73 -13.59 0.80
N LEU A 101 19.48 -12.54 1.59
CA LEU A 101 18.55 -11.47 1.29
C LEU A 101 19.25 -10.11 1.26
N LEU A 102 18.83 -9.27 0.31
CA LEU A 102 19.19 -7.86 0.22
C LEU A 102 18.23 -7.01 1.06
N PHE A 103 18.80 -6.17 1.90
CA PHE A 103 18.16 -5.19 2.74
C PHE A 103 18.63 -3.77 2.39
N TYR A 104 17.83 -2.79 2.78
CA TYR A 104 18.16 -1.38 2.71
C TYR A 104 18.03 -0.73 4.09
N GLU A 105 19.07 -0.03 4.54
CA GLU A 105 19.09 0.68 5.82
C GLU A 105 18.94 2.19 5.59
N ILE A 106 17.81 2.77 6.04
CA ILE A 106 17.61 4.24 6.05
C ILE A 106 18.03 4.82 7.40
N GLN A 107 17.76 4.07 8.47
CA GLN A 107 18.02 4.44 9.85
C GLN A 107 18.81 3.29 10.48
N PRO A 108 19.83 3.59 11.30
CA PRO A 108 20.55 2.56 12.05
C PRO A 108 19.57 1.64 12.79
N ASP A 109 19.85 0.34 12.77
CA ASP A 109 19.11 -0.72 13.47
C ASP A 109 17.71 -1.02 12.92
N LYS A 110 17.36 -0.49 11.75
CA LYS A 110 16.06 -0.76 11.10
C LYS A 110 16.21 -1.10 9.61
N PRO A 111 16.90 -2.21 9.28
CA PRO A 111 17.00 -2.67 7.90
C PRO A 111 15.64 -3.09 7.37
N LYS A 112 15.37 -2.76 6.10
CA LYS A 112 14.12 -3.08 5.41
C LYS A 112 14.40 -4.00 4.24
N LEU A 113 13.54 -4.98 4.02
CA LEU A 113 13.71 -5.93 2.92
C LEU A 113 13.58 -5.25 1.56
N TYR A 114 14.57 -5.45 0.68
CA TYR A 114 14.54 -4.90 -0.68
C TYR A 114 13.54 -5.67 -1.54
N ILE A 115 12.66 -4.95 -2.24
CA ILE A 115 11.66 -5.55 -3.14
C ILE A 115 12.04 -5.36 -4.63
N PRO A 116 12.24 -6.45 -5.39
CA PRO A 116 12.49 -6.40 -6.83
C PRO A 116 11.34 -5.74 -7.60
N LYS A 117 11.64 -5.10 -8.72
CA LYS A 117 10.69 -4.26 -9.47
C LYS A 117 9.36 -4.94 -9.80
N GLY A 118 9.39 -6.22 -10.20
CA GLY A 118 8.19 -6.94 -10.62
C GLY A 118 7.26 -7.35 -9.47
N PHE A 119 7.74 -7.35 -8.22
CA PHE A 119 6.92 -7.69 -7.05
C PHE A 119 6.31 -6.49 -6.34
N ARG A 120 6.74 -5.26 -6.68
CA ARG A 120 6.26 -4.02 -6.04
C ARG A 120 4.75 -3.84 -6.17
N PHE A 121 4.19 -4.12 -7.35
CA PHE A 121 2.75 -4.01 -7.58
C PHE A 121 1.96 -5.07 -6.81
N SER A 122 2.41 -6.33 -6.82
CA SER A 122 1.78 -7.42 -6.08
C SER A 122 1.76 -7.13 -4.57
N LEU A 123 2.85 -6.62 -4.02
CA LEU A 123 2.94 -6.18 -2.64
C LEU A 123 1.96 -5.03 -2.33
N LEU A 124 1.91 -4.01 -3.20
CA LEU A 124 0.96 -2.90 -3.06
C LEU A 124 -0.49 -3.36 -3.10
N LYS A 125 -0.83 -4.23 -4.05
CA LYS A 125 -2.18 -4.78 -4.23
C LYS A 125 -2.59 -5.60 -3.00
N LEU A 126 -1.72 -6.48 -2.52
CA LEU A 126 -1.95 -7.26 -1.31
C LEU A 126 -2.28 -6.36 -0.11
N TYR A 127 -1.42 -5.36 0.16
CA TYR A 127 -1.64 -4.45 1.28
C TYR A 127 -2.87 -3.55 1.11
N HIS A 128 -3.24 -3.21 -0.12
CA HIS A 128 -4.45 -2.44 -0.40
C HIS A 128 -5.71 -3.29 -0.17
N ASP A 129 -5.72 -4.52 -0.65
CA ASP A 129 -6.88 -5.42 -0.61
C ASP A 129 -7.10 -5.97 0.81
N GLU A 130 -6.04 -6.34 1.52
CA GLU A 130 -6.12 -6.82 2.92
C GLU A 130 -6.54 -5.74 3.91
N ASN A 131 -6.27 -4.46 3.62
CA ASN A 131 -6.57 -3.35 4.53
C ASN A 131 -7.84 -2.56 4.15
N SER A 132 -8.67 -3.04 3.21
CA SER A 132 -9.95 -2.43 2.79
C SER A 132 -9.93 -0.89 2.67
N HIS A 133 -9.58 -0.38 1.49
CA HIS A 133 -9.73 1.03 1.10
C HIS A 133 -8.98 2.06 1.97
N VAL A 134 -7.92 1.62 2.64
CA VAL A 134 -6.98 2.53 3.28
C VAL A 134 -6.32 3.39 2.20
N GLY A 135 -6.47 4.71 2.33
CA GLY A 135 -5.95 5.67 1.36
C GLY A 135 -4.45 5.49 1.11
N ARG A 136 -4.02 5.88 -0.09
CA ARG A 136 -2.66 5.66 -0.64
C ARG A 136 -1.52 5.80 0.37
N ASP A 137 -1.50 6.89 1.12
CA ASP A 137 -0.38 7.23 1.98
C ASP A 137 -0.31 6.33 3.22
N LYS A 138 -1.46 5.84 3.70
CA LYS A 138 -1.52 4.89 4.81
C LYS A 138 -1.05 3.50 4.37
N THR A 139 -1.39 3.06 3.15
CA THR A 139 -0.86 1.81 2.58
C THR A 139 0.66 1.87 2.40
N LEU A 140 1.17 2.98 1.86
CA LEU A 140 2.61 3.19 1.73
C LEU A 140 3.32 3.28 3.09
N LYS A 141 2.70 3.89 4.10
CA LYS A 141 3.25 3.95 5.45
C LYS A 141 3.46 2.56 6.02
N LYS A 142 2.46 1.68 5.92
CA LYS A 142 2.56 0.28 6.37
C LYS A 142 3.64 -0.51 5.62
N ILE A 143 3.69 -0.41 4.29
CA ILE A 143 4.71 -1.11 3.50
C ILE A 143 6.12 -0.67 3.92
N ARG A 144 6.31 0.62 4.18
CA ARG A 144 7.60 1.20 4.61
C ARG A 144 8.04 0.79 6.02
N GLU A 145 7.21 0.13 6.82
CA GLU A 145 7.63 -0.39 8.13
C GLU A 145 8.55 -1.60 7.98
N HIS A 146 8.37 -2.40 6.92
CA HIS A 146 9.10 -3.67 6.73
C HIS A 146 9.87 -3.77 5.41
N PHE A 147 9.44 -3.05 4.37
CA PHE A 147 9.96 -3.20 3.01
C PHE A 147 10.52 -1.89 2.46
N TRP A 148 11.47 -2.02 1.54
CA TRP A 148 12.08 -0.92 0.81
C TRP A 148 12.12 -1.20 -0.68
N PHE A 149 11.81 -0.16 -1.45
CA PHE A 149 12.07 -0.08 -2.88
C PHE A 149 11.93 1.37 -3.33
N PRO A 150 12.58 1.78 -4.45
CA PRO A 150 12.34 3.09 -5.04
C PRO A 150 10.89 3.22 -5.49
N ILE A 151 10.10 4.01 -4.76
CA ILE A 151 8.73 4.34 -5.14
C ILE A 151 8.78 5.49 -6.14
N HIS A 152 8.64 5.18 -7.44
CA HIS A 152 8.36 6.21 -8.42
C HIS A 152 6.91 6.65 -8.28
N ARG A 153 6.65 7.97 -8.18
CA ARG A 153 5.29 8.53 -8.09
C ARG A 153 4.36 8.06 -9.24
N LYS A 154 4.92 7.61 -10.38
CA LYS A 154 4.22 7.06 -11.54
C LYS A 154 3.76 5.59 -11.39
N PHE A 155 4.29 4.81 -10.44
CA PHE A 155 3.99 3.38 -10.29
C PHE A 155 2.58 3.08 -9.75
N ILE A 156 1.86 4.13 -9.33
CA ILE A 156 0.59 4.05 -8.61
C ILE A 156 -0.33 5.12 -9.18
N ARG A 157 -0.63 5.02 -10.47
CA ARG A 157 -1.71 5.79 -11.10
C ARG A 157 -2.77 4.80 -11.55
N ARG A 158 -4.00 5.01 -11.07
CA ARG A 158 -5.19 4.32 -11.57
C ARG A 158 -5.35 4.54 -13.07
#